data_AF-A0AAW8A3Z0-F1
#
_entry.id   AF-A0AAW8A3Z0-F1
#
_cell.length_a   1.000
_cell.length_b   1.000
_cell.length_c   1.000
_cell.angle_alpha   90.00
_cell.angle_beta   90.00
_cell.angle_gamma   90.00
#
_symmetry.space_group_name_H-M   'P 1'
#
loop_
_entity.id
_entity.type
_entity.pdbx_description
1 polymer ?
#
loop_
_entity_poly.entity_id
_entity_poly.type
_entity_poly.pdbx_seq_one_letter_code
_entity_poly.pdbx_strand_id
1 'polypeptide(L)'
;MTISRFHYQLSTMKWGDHFQVASGMRQAQTKNHIPYRVTSFRNGDDLVFFPDSQEYFFFYSGMATPDRCVVEEHYEYPVTQLPYYKKPAA
;
A
#
# COMPACT_ATOMS: atom_id res chain seq x y z
N MET A 1 11.26 5.89 -7.62
CA MET A 1 10.07 5.03 -7.46
C MET A 1 9.11 5.77 -6.55
N THR A 2 7.81 5.71 -6.82
CA THR A 2 6.80 6.40 -6.02
C THR A 2 5.69 5.43 -5.68
N ILE A 3 5.24 5.45 -4.41
CA ILE A 3 4.11 4.66 -3.94
C ILE A 3 3.02 5.61 -3.46
N SER A 4 1.81 5.45 -3.99
CA SER A 4 0.64 6.20 -3.55
C SER A 4 -0.31 5.29 -2.80
N ARG A 5 -0.78 5.73 -1.63
CA ARG A 5 -1.77 5.00 -0.82
C ARG A 5 -3.11 5.72 -0.91
N PHE A 6 -4.18 4.93 -1.04
CA PHE A 6 -5.54 5.42 -1.19
C PHE A 6 -6.44 4.83 -0.10
N HIS A 7 -7.69 5.31 -0.05
CA HIS A 7 -8.73 4.68 0.74
C HIS A 7 -8.93 3.21 0.33
N TYR A 8 -9.60 2.45 1.20
CA TYR A 8 -9.92 1.04 0.98
C TYR A 8 -8.70 0.13 0.80
N GLN A 9 -7.56 0.49 1.42
CA GLN A 9 -6.32 -0.29 1.43
C GLN A 9 -5.74 -0.56 0.03
N LEU A 10 -5.98 0.36 -0.91
CA LEU A 10 -5.40 0.31 -2.24
C LEU A 10 -4.06 1.06 -2.24
N SER A 11 -3.06 0.53 -2.93
CA SER A 11 -1.78 1.19 -3.16
C SER A 11 -1.31 1.00 -4.59
N THR A 12 -0.63 1.99 -5.14
CA THR A 12 0.01 1.91 -6.46
C THR A 12 1.51 2.09 -6.32
N MET A 13 2.28 1.50 -7.23
CA MET A 13 3.74 1.66 -7.30
C MET A 13 4.15 1.97 -8.73
N LYS A 14 4.90 3.05 -8.92
CA LYS A 14 5.42 3.48 -10.23
C LYS A 14 6.94 3.66 -10.18
N TRP A 15 7.62 3.12 -11.20
CA TRP A 15 9.05 3.33 -11.42
C TRP A 15 9.35 3.21 -12.91
N GLY A 16 10.03 4.21 -13.48
CA GLY A 16 10.18 4.33 -14.94
C GLY A 16 8.82 4.14 -15.64
N ASP A 17 8.76 3.20 -16.58
CA ASP A 17 7.57 2.84 -17.36
C ASP A 17 6.74 1.71 -16.74
N HIS A 18 7.10 1.24 -15.55
CA HIS A 18 6.39 0.18 -14.85
C HIS A 18 5.36 0.73 -13.87
N PHE A 19 4.30 -0.06 -13.66
CA PHE A 19 3.21 0.25 -12.75
C PHE A 19 2.63 -1.01 -12.12
N GLN A 20 2.34 -0.96 -10.83
CA GLN A 20 1.62 -2.02 -10.12
C GLN A 20 0.55 -1.46 -9.19
N VAL A 21 -0.41 -2.32 -8.87
CA VAL A 21 -1.46 -2.10 -7.90
C VAL A 21 -1.40 -3.22 -6.87
N ALA A 22 -1.50 -2.85 -5.61
CA ALA A 22 -1.66 -3.76 -4.48
C ALA A 22 -2.96 -3.41 -3.75
N SER A 23 -3.68 -4.42 -3.29
CA SER A 23 -4.91 -4.28 -2.52
C SER A 23 -4.77 -5.03 -1.21
N GLY A 24 -5.25 -4.41 -0.15
CA GLY A 24 -5.23 -4.97 1.19
C GLY A 24 -3.96 -4.61 1.96
N MET A 25 -4.01 -4.93 3.24
CA MET A 25 -2.94 -4.66 4.18
C MET A 25 -2.93 -5.74 5.25
N ARG A 26 -1.82 -6.49 5.34
CA ARG A 26 -1.65 -7.50 6.39
C ARG A 26 -1.10 -6.83 7.64
N GLN A 27 -1.67 -7.17 8.80
CA GLN A 27 -1.16 -6.72 10.10
C GLN A 27 -0.28 -7.82 10.70
N ALA A 28 0.82 -7.43 11.31
CA ALA A 28 1.76 -8.33 11.97
C ALA A 28 2.49 -7.60 13.10
N GLN A 29 3.35 -8.32 13.82
CA GLN A 29 4.14 -7.78 14.92
C GLN A 29 5.58 -8.28 14.83
N THR A 30 6.53 -7.46 15.27
CA THR A 30 7.93 -7.88 15.41
C THR A 30 8.07 -8.85 16.59
N LYS A 31 9.26 -9.46 16.75
CA LYS A 31 9.55 -10.29 17.93
C LYS A 31 9.39 -9.55 19.26
N ASN A 32 9.56 -8.23 19.25
CA ASN A 32 9.38 -7.36 20.41
C ASN A 32 7.95 -6.80 20.49
N HIS A 33 6.97 -7.44 19.84
CA HIS A 33 5.54 -7.07 19.83
C HIS A 33 5.23 -5.68 19.24
N ILE A 34 6.14 -5.12 18.43
CA ILE A 34 5.89 -3.84 17.76
C ILE A 34 4.98 -4.10 16.56
N PRO A 35 3.77 -3.49 16.49
CA PRO A 35 2.86 -3.69 15.37
C PRO A 35 3.41 -3.04 14.09
N TYR A 36 3.20 -3.72 12.97
CA TYR A 36 3.45 -3.18 11.65
C TYR A 36 2.42 -3.68 10.65
N ARG A 37 2.33 -2.96 9.54
CA ARG A 37 1.41 -3.22 8.43
C ARG A 37 2.20 -3.47 7.16
N VAL A 38 1.79 -4.45 6.37
CA VAL A 38 2.46 -4.83 5.11
C VAL A 38 1.48 -4.71 3.95
N THR A 39 1.91 -4.04 2.90
CA THR A 39 1.27 -4.06 1.58
C THR A 39 2.22 -4.75 0.61
N SER A 40 1.81 -5.92 0.11
CA SER A 40 2.61 -6.74 -0.80
C SER A 40 2.23 -6.49 -2.25
N PHE A 41 3.23 -6.22 -3.08
CA PHE A 41 3.10 -6.03 -4.52
C PHE A 41 3.27 -7.36 -5.25
N ARG A 42 2.76 -7.43 -6.49
CA ARG A 42 2.75 -8.69 -7.27
C ARG A 42 4.15 -9.15 -7.68
N ASN A 43 5.11 -8.23 -7.77
CA ASN A 43 6.52 -8.57 -7.99
C ASN A 43 7.23 -9.09 -6.72
N GLY A 44 6.53 -9.19 -5.59
CA GLY A 44 7.11 -9.65 -4.33
C GLY A 44 7.82 -8.58 -3.53
N ASP A 45 7.70 -7.31 -3.91
CA ASP A 45 8.13 -6.19 -3.07
C ASP A 45 7.10 -5.93 -1.96
N ASP A 46 7.58 -5.46 -0.81
CA ASP A 46 6.74 -5.15 0.35
C ASP A 46 6.95 -3.70 0.80
N LEU A 47 5.85 -2.96 0.93
CA LEU A 47 5.83 -1.73 1.71
C LEU A 47 5.40 -2.04 3.14
N VAL A 48 6.26 -1.75 4.10
CA VAL A 48 6.03 -1.90 5.53
C VAL A 48 5.79 -0.54 6.17
N PHE A 49 4.78 -0.45 7.03
CA PHE A 49 4.44 0.74 7.78
C PHE A 49 4.36 0.43 9.28
N PHE A 50 5.11 1.19 10.07
CA PHE A 50 5.06 1.17 11.52
C PHE A 50 4.17 2.32 12.03
N PRO A 51 2.94 2.03 12.50
CA PRO A 51 1.98 3.07 12.88
C PRO A 51 2.43 3.89 14.09
N ASP A 52 3.17 3.28 15.03
CA ASP A 52 3.58 3.93 16.26
C ASP A 52 4.66 4.99 16.02
N SER A 53 5.62 4.71 15.13
CA SER A 53 6.68 5.65 14.75
C SER A 53 6.35 6.47 13.49
N GLN A 54 5.24 6.17 12.81
CA GLN A 54 4.88 6.76 11.51
C GLN A 54 5.95 6.53 10.42
N GLU A 55 6.66 5.41 10.49
CA GLU A 55 7.76 5.12 9.57
C GLU A 55 7.38 4.13 8.49
N TYR A 56 7.90 4.38 7.29
CA TYR A 56 7.76 3.50 6.15
C TYR A 56 9.11 2.89 5.78
N PHE A 57 9.07 1.61 5.45
CA PHE A 57 10.20 0.85 4.95
C PHE A 57 9.80 0.07 3.70
N PHE A 58 10.66 0.04 2.70
CA PHE A 58 10.44 -0.73 1.48
C PHE A 58 11.44 -1.88 1.38
N PHE A 59 10.92 -3.08 1.19
CA PHE A 59 11.70 -4.28 0.95
C PHE A 59 11.54 -4.68 -0.50
N TYR A 60 12.64 -4.70 -1.24
CA TYR A 60 12.66 -5.31 -2.56
C TYR A 60 12.63 -6.82 -2.43
N SER A 61 11.99 -7.48 -3.40
CA SER A 61 11.88 -8.93 -3.44
C SER A 61 13.25 -9.60 -3.28
N GLY A 62 13.35 -10.50 -2.30
CA GLY A 62 14.57 -11.26 -2.00
C GLY A 62 15.67 -10.50 -1.26
N MET A 63 15.49 -9.21 -0.94
CA MET A 63 16.46 -8.42 -0.19
C MET A 63 16.10 -8.33 1.30
N ALA A 64 17.10 -8.53 2.16
CA ALA A 64 16.92 -8.47 3.61
C ALA A 64 17.02 -7.04 4.18
N THR A 65 17.75 -6.15 3.51
CA THR A 65 17.94 -4.77 3.94
C THR A 65 16.85 -3.88 3.33
N PRO A 66 16.02 -3.20 4.14
CA PRO A 66 15.03 -2.28 3.63
C PRO A 66 15.59 -0.89 3.38
N ASP A 67 14.94 -0.16 2.49
CA ASP A 67 15.10 1.29 2.37
C ASP A 67 14.08 2.01 3.24
N ARG A 68 14.50 3.09 3.91
CA ARG A 68 13.58 3.99 4.62
C ARG A 68 12.88 4.89 3.60
N CYS A 69 11.56 4.93 3.65
CA CYS A 69 10.76 5.83 2.83
C CYS A 69 10.37 7.07 3.62
N VAL A 70 10.22 8.18 2.91
CA VAL A 70 9.66 9.43 3.43
C VAL A 70 8.36 9.72 2.70
N VAL A 71 7.39 10.29 3.42
CA VAL A 71 6.17 10.79 2.80
C VAL A 71 6.51 12.13 2.18
N GLU A 72 6.46 12.21 0.85
CA GLU A 72 6.76 13.45 0.12
C GLU A 72 5.55 14.38 0.14
N GLU A 73 4.36 13.87 -0.15
CA GLU A 73 3.13 14.67 -0.31
C GLU A 73 1.88 13.87 0.10
N HIS A 74 0.79 14.59 0.35
CA HIS A 74 -0.55 14.02 0.58
C HIS A 74 -1.52 14.57 -0.47
N TYR A 75 -2.34 13.69 -1.05
CA TYR A 75 -3.32 14.05 -2.07
C TYR A 75 -4.73 13.70 -1.60
N GLU A 76 -5.69 14.59 -1.88
CA GLU A 76 -7.12 14.27 -1.81
C GLU A 76 -7.58 13.74 -3.17
N TYR A 77 -8.36 12.65 -3.16
CA TYR A 77 -8.86 12.03 -4.38
C TYR A 77 -10.38 12.14 -4.46
N PRO A 78 -10.95 12.56 -5.61
CA PRO A 78 -12.39 12.61 -5.77
C PRO A 78 -12.97 11.19 -5.73
N VAL A 79 -14.08 11.02 -5.01
CA VAL A 79 -14.84 9.76 -4.94
C VAL A 79 -16.18 9.98 -5.63
N THR A 80 -16.50 9.16 -6.64
CA THR A 80 -17.79 9.19 -7.33
C THR A 80 -18.65 7.99 -6.89
N GLN A 81 -19.82 8.28 -6.32
CA GLN A 81 -20.79 7.24 -5.98
C GLN A 81 -21.61 6.85 -7.22
N LEU A 82 -21.61 5.56 -7.57
CA LEU A 82 -22.40 5.06 -8.69
C LEU A 82 -23.89 4.95 -8.30
N PRO A 83 -24.82 5.21 -9.23
CA PRO A 83 -26.24 4.94 -8.99
C PRO A 83 -26.46 3.44 -8.75
N TYR A 84 -27.38 3.10 -7.84
CA TYR A 84 -27.70 1.71 -7.51
C TYR A 84 -28.29 0.99 -8.74
N TYR A 85 -27.63 -0.06 -9.22
CA TYR A 85 -28.12 -0.88 -10.33
C TYR A 85 -29.23 -1.83 -9.85
N LYS A 86 -30.49 -1.56 -10.20
CA LYS A 86 -31.56 -2.55 -10.10
C LYS A 86 -31.52 -3.45 -11.34
N LYS A 87 -31.05 -4.69 -11.17
CA LYS A 87 -31.16 -5.72 -12.23
C LYS A 87 -32.65 -5.88 -12.58
N PRO A 88 -33.08 -5.75 -13.84
CA PRO A 88 -34.45 -6.03 -14.24
C PRO A 88 -34.81 -7.48 -13.89
N ALA A 89 -36.03 -7.72 -13.41
CA ALA A 89 -36.54 -9.08 -13.26
C ALA A 89 -36.58 -9.77 -14.63
N ALA A 90 -36.15 -11.03 -14.67
CA ALA A 90 -36.09 -11.85 -15.89
C ALA A 90 -37.48 -12.21 -16.40
#